data_AF-A0AAU8HGE9-F1
#
_entry.id   AF-A0AAU8HGE9-F1
#
_cell.length_a   1.000
_cell.length_b   1.000
_cell.length_c   1.000
_cell.angle_alpha   90.00
_cell.angle_beta   90.00
_cell.angle_gamma   90.00
#
_symmetry.space_group_name_H-M   'P 1'
#
loop_
_entity.id
_entity.type
_entity.pdbx_description
1 polymer ?
#
loop_
_entity_poly.entity_id
_entity_poly.type
_entity_poly.pdbx_seq_one_letter_code
_entity_poly.pdbx_strand_id
1 'polypeptide(L)'
;MTGSSWLRQDHELRPGTAVFRSDRRFALEAYSATHGQLLLRSNPGREHETTIDLLFKPAEAVKIREGYRGLVVRCATVAEASRIMAALPGIRADLGYRVFLLESEGRSDYVVSMAFGWHEDVLSRVQGSFFHTADAYLPRWPTAPLSGVNPGFNAASVEDLIASLHPDHHQQQARRDRFRDVFVLMTDVGLAHRPEISGIGVFLTRADAEEAKALLAPKVASCWIETLPIAI
;
A
#
# COMPACT_ATOMS: atom_id res chain seq x y z
N MET A 1 -15.54 9.94 7.62
CA MET A 1 -14.69 11.13 7.70
C MET A 1 -13.49 10.84 6.84
N THR A 2 -13.11 11.73 5.93
CA THR A 2 -11.87 11.61 5.17
C THR A 2 -10.78 12.41 5.86
N GLY A 3 -9.54 11.94 5.83
CA GLY A 3 -8.45 12.61 6.52
C GLY A 3 -7.11 11.95 6.28
N SER A 4 -6.06 12.75 6.24
CA SER A 4 -4.69 12.27 6.09
C SER A 4 -3.73 13.11 6.92
N SER A 5 -2.61 12.49 7.30
CA SER A 5 -1.52 13.17 7.98
C SER A 5 -0.21 12.42 7.79
N TRP A 6 0.89 13.15 7.86
CA TRP A 6 2.25 12.62 7.81
C TRP A 6 3.09 13.25 8.91
N LEU A 7 3.33 12.48 9.98
CA LEU A 7 4.02 12.93 11.18
C LEU A 7 5.49 12.50 11.14
N ARG A 8 6.40 13.44 11.32
CA ARG A 8 7.86 13.18 11.36
C ARG A 8 8.58 14.01 12.43
N GLN A 9 8.06 15.19 12.74
CA GLN A 9 8.74 16.16 13.59
C GLN A 9 8.55 15.83 15.08
N ASP A 10 9.53 16.21 15.91
CA ASP A 10 9.49 15.97 17.36
C ASP A 10 8.23 16.51 18.04
N HIS A 11 7.76 17.68 17.60
CA HIS A 11 6.62 18.34 18.22
C HIS A 11 5.28 17.65 17.91
N GLU A 12 5.21 16.90 16.81
CA GLU A 12 4.08 16.07 16.38
C GLU A 12 4.10 14.70 17.07
N LEU A 13 5.30 14.19 17.35
CA LEU A 13 5.55 12.84 17.85
C LEU A 13 6.01 12.85 19.31
N ARG A 14 5.19 13.48 20.17
CA ARG A 14 5.47 13.65 21.59
C ARG A 14 5.40 12.31 22.34
N PRO A 15 6.42 11.93 23.14
CA PRO A 15 6.39 10.71 23.93
C PRO A 15 5.12 10.60 24.78
N GLY A 16 4.53 9.41 24.85
CA GLY A 16 3.30 9.15 25.62
C GLY A 16 2.00 9.62 24.95
N THR A 17 2.04 10.27 23.79
CA THR A 17 0.85 10.85 23.16
C THR A 17 0.30 9.95 22.04
N ALA A 18 -1.02 9.74 22.04
CA ALA A 18 -1.70 9.01 20.97
C ALA A 18 -1.73 9.87 19.71
N VAL A 19 -1.26 9.30 18.60
CA VAL A 19 -1.17 9.99 17.30
C VAL A 19 -2.25 9.51 16.33
N PHE A 20 -2.85 8.34 16.58
CA PHE A 20 -3.98 7.82 15.83
C PHE A 20 -4.85 6.92 16.71
N ARG A 21 -6.16 6.92 16.47
CA ARG A 21 -7.14 6.02 17.10
C ARG A 21 -8.25 5.69 16.10
N SER A 22 -8.63 4.42 16.03
CA SER A 22 -9.79 3.95 15.28
C SER A 22 -10.33 2.67 15.91
N ASP A 23 -11.65 2.48 15.90
CA ASP A 23 -12.29 1.25 16.38
C ASP A 23 -12.34 0.16 15.29
N ARG A 24 -11.91 0.48 14.06
CA ARG A 24 -11.93 -0.44 12.92
C ARG A 24 -10.91 -1.56 13.07
N ARG A 25 -11.09 -2.64 12.30
CA ARG A 25 -10.11 -3.73 12.20
C ARG A 25 -8.97 -3.33 11.27
N PHE A 26 -7.73 -3.54 11.73
CA PHE A 26 -6.52 -3.36 10.91
C PHE A 26 -5.79 -4.69 10.74
N ALA A 27 -5.21 -4.92 9.57
CA ALA A 27 -4.36 -6.08 9.31
C ALA A 27 -3.06 -5.63 8.63
N LEU A 28 -2.04 -6.49 8.64
CA LEU A 28 -0.85 -6.27 7.82
C LEU A 28 -1.23 -6.37 6.34
N GLU A 29 -0.98 -5.30 5.60
CA GLU A 29 -1.20 -5.26 4.15
C GLU A 29 0.11 -5.50 3.39
N ALA A 30 1.18 -4.81 3.78
CA ALA A 30 2.46 -4.93 3.11
C ALA A 30 3.62 -4.58 4.03
N TYR A 31 4.77 -5.21 3.79
CA TYR A 31 6.04 -4.86 4.42
C TYR A 31 7.16 -4.88 3.38
N SER A 32 7.68 -3.72 2.97
CA SER A 32 8.84 -3.68 2.06
C SER A 32 10.13 -3.63 2.86
N ALA A 33 10.86 -4.74 2.90
CA ALA A 33 12.11 -4.84 3.64
C ALA A 33 13.20 -3.93 3.05
N THR A 34 13.28 -3.85 1.71
CA THR A 34 14.32 -3.05 1.04
C THR A 34 14.09 -1.55 1.15
N HIS A 35 12.87 -1.11 1.47
CA HIS A 35 12.52 0.30 1.59
C HIS A 35 12.12 0.69 3.02
N GLY A 36 12.17 -0.26 3.96
CA GLY A 36 11.73 -0.07 5.35
C GLY A 36 10.31 0.48 5.42
N GLN A 37 9.35 -0.10 4.74
CA GLN A 37 7.97 0.40 4.76
C GLN A 37 7.04 -0.65 5.34
N LEU A 38 6.25 -0.29 6.36
CA LEU A 38 5.20 -1.14 6.91
C LEU A 38 3.85 -0.48 6.69
N LEU A 39 2.95 -1.18 6.02
CA LEU A 39 1.57 -0.76 5.74
C LEU A 39 0.60 -1.65 6.51
N LEU A 40 -0.19 -1.04 7.40
CA LEU A 40 -1.37 -1.67 7.98
C LEU A 40 -2.62 -1.09 7.32
N ARG A 41 -3.63 -1.92 7.08
CA ARG A 41 -4.86 -1.51 6.38
C ARG A 41 -6.10 -1.89 7.16
N SER A 42 -7.05 -0.96 7.20
CA SER A 42 -8.47 -1.27 7.41
C SER A 42 -9.18 -1.23 6.07
N ASN A 43 -9.64 -2.39 5.61
CA ASN A 43 -10.39 -2.50 4.37
C ASN A 43 -11.82 -1.94 4.51
N PRO A 44 -12.45 -1.52 3.41
CA PRO A 44 -13.87 -1.22 3.42
C PRO A 44 -14.66 -2.47 3.79
N GLY A 45 -15.84 -2.27 4.35
CA GLY A 45 -16.74 -3.33 4.78
C GLY A 45 -18.17 -2.85 4.82
N ARG A 46 -19.08 -3.66 5.38
CA ARG A 46 -20.51 -3.32 5.44
C ARG A 46 -20.80 -2.01 6.18
N GLU A 47 -19.96 -1.68 7.16
CA GLU A 47 -20.16 -0.52 8.04
C GLU A 47 -19.41 0.73 7.54
N HIS A 48 -18.45 0.56 6.63
CA HIS A 48 -17.54 1.62 6.21
C HIS A 48 -17.14 1.46 4.75
N GLU A 49 -17.43 2.48 3.94
CA GLU A 49 -17.08 2.50 2.51
C GLU A 49 -15.62 2.91 2.24
N THR A 50 -14.94 3.50 3.22
CA THR A 50 -13.55 3.99 3.09
C THR A 50 -12.53 2.93 3.48
N THR A 51 -11.34 3.02 2.90
CA THR A 51 -10.11 2.32 3.34
C THR A 51 -9.31 3.24 4.26
N ILE A 52 -8.64 2.68 5.27
CA ILE A 52 -7.62 3.40 6.05
C ILE A 52 -6.28 2.71 5.87
N ASP A 53 -5.31 3.41 5.29
CA ASP A 53 -3.91 3.00 5.25
C ASP A 53 -3.13 3.68 6.37
N LEU A 54 -2.32 2.90 7.09
CA LEU A 54 -1.34 3.37 8.07
C LEU A 54 0.06 3.01 7.59
N LEU A 55 0.91 3.99 7.35
CA LEU A 55 2.28 3.79 6.89
C LEU A 55 3.30 4.19 7.95
N PHE A 56 4.26 3.30 8.22
CA PHE A 56 5.47 3.59 8.99
C PHE A 56 6.69 3.60 8.05
N LYS A 57 7.51 4.66 8.09
CA LYS A 57 8.67 4.81 7.20
C LYS A 57 9.80 5.71 7.75
N PRO A 58 11.07 5.31 7.57
CA PRO A 58 11.52 3.93 7.45
C PRO A 58 11.17 3.15 8.72
N ALA A 59 10.85 1.87 8.61
CA ALA A 59 10.61 0.93 9.69
C ALA A 59 11.85 0.05 9.86
N GLU A 60 12.46 0.10 11.05
CA GLU A 60 13.72 -0.59 11.37
C GLU A 60 13.46 -1.92 12.10
N ALA A 61 12.45 -1.95 12.95
CA ALA A 61 12.04 -3.15 13.64
C ALA A 61 10.54 -3.17 13.87
N VAL A 62 9.97 -4.36 13.85
CA VAL A 62 8.53 -4.57 14.00
C VAL A 62 8.31 -5.74 14.95
N LYS A 63 7.37 -5.58 15.86
CA LYS A 63 6.72 -6.66 16.58
C LYS A 63 5.23 -6.43 16.41
N ILE A 64 4.62 -7.18 15.51
CA ILE A 64 3.21 -7.03 15.16
C ILE A 64 2.53 -8.40 15.20
N ARG A 65 1.21 -8.39 15.37
CA ARG A 65 0.34 -9.53 15.11
C ARG A 65 -0.35 -9.41 13.76
N GLU A 66 -1.05 -10.47 13.37
CA GLU A 66 -1.80 -10.56 12.11
C GLU A 66 -2.85 -9.44 11.94
N GLY A 67 -3.52 -9.04 13.03
CA GLY A 67 -4.45 -7.92 12.99
C GLY A 67 -4.91 -7.41 14.36
N TYR A 68 -5.57 -6.26 14.33
CA TYR A 68 -6.00 -5.46 15.48
C TYR A 68 -7.50 -5.18 15.36
N ARG A 69 -8.25 -5.39 16.44
CA ARG A 69 -9.68 -5.02 16.51
C ARG A 69 -9.79 -3.75 17.34
N GLY A 70 -9.95 -2.62 16.66
CA GLY A 70 -9.61 -1.32 17.22
C GLY A 70 -8.10 -1.17 17.38
N LEU A 71 -7.58 0.03 17.10
CA LEU A 71 -6.16 0.32 17.14
C LEU A 71 -5.93 1.74 17.64
N VAL A 72 -5.06 1.85 18.65
CA VAL A 72 -4.43 3.11 19.05
C VAL A 72 -2.95 3.04 18.69
N VAL A 73 -2.47 4.02 17.93
CA VAL A 73 -1.05 4.23 17.69
C VAL A 73 -0.59 5.37 18.59
N ARG A 74 0.42 5.09 19.42
CA ARG A 74 0.95 6.05 20.40
C ARG A 74 2.46 6.11 20.32
N CYS A 75 3.06 7.28 20.47
CA CYS A 75 4.49 7.36 20.72
C CYS A 75 4.80 6.77 22.11
N ALA A 76 5.72 5.82 22.17
CA ALA A 76 6.18 5.27 23.44
C ALA A 76 6.68 6.40 24.38
N THR A 77 6.47 6.22 25.67
CA THR A 77 7.17 7.04 26.68
C THR A 77 8.67 6.79 26.57
N VAL A 78 9.48 7.69 27.13
CA VAL A 78 10.95 7.53 27.14
C VAL A 78 11.35 6.20 27.76
N ALA A 79 10.73 5.79 28.88
CA ALA A 79 11.03 4.53 29.55
C ALA A 79 10.64 3.29 28.73
N GLU A 80 9.47 3.30 28.07
CA GLU A 80 9.04 2.22 27.17
C GLU A 80 9.99 2.10 25.97
N ALA A 81 10.33 3.23 25.35
CA ALA A 81 11.23 3.29 24.21
C ALA A 81 12.62 2.76 24.57
N SER A 82 13.21 3.22 25.68
CA SER A 82 14.52 2.72 26.14
C SER A 82 14.52 1.21 26.37
N ARG A 83 13.46 0.66 26.97
CA ARG A 83 13.35 -0.79 27.22
C ARG A 83 13.29 -1.58 25.91
N ILE A 84 12.49 -1.13 24.95
CA ILE A 84 12.32 -1.80 23.66
C ILE A 84 13.61 -1.72 22.83
N MET A 85 14.23 -0.55 22.77
CA MET A 85 15.47 -0.34 22.03
C MET A 85 16.64 -1.13 22.62
N ALA A 86 16.72 -1.27 23.95
CA ALA A 86 17.74 -2.10 24.60
C ALA A 86 17.63 -3.59 24.25
N ALA A 87 16.45 -4.07 23.86
CA ALA A 87 16.22 -5.45 23.43
C ALA A 87 16.53 -5.67 21.93
N LEU A 88 16.87 -4.62 21.18
CA LEU A 88 17.08 -4.65 19.73
C LEU A 88 18.53 -4.26 19.39
N PRO A 89 19.48 -5.21 19.50
CA PRO A 89 20.88 -4.92 19.20
C PRO A 89 21.05 -4.50 17.73
N GLY A 90 21.80 -3.42 17.49
CA GLY A 90 22.09 -2.90 16.16
C GLY A 90 21.21 -1.72 15.70
N ILE A 91 20.11 -1.42 16.40
CA ILE A 91 19.29 -0.25 16.08
C ILE A 91 19.93 1.03 16.62
N ARG A 92 20.10 2.01 15.73
CA ARG A 92 20.69 3.31 16.03
C ARG A 92 19.63 4.30 16.50
N ALA A 93 19.60 4.56 17.81
CA ALA A 93 18.64 5.49 18.43
C ALA A 93 18.88 6.96 18.05
N ASP A 94 20.06 7.31 17.56
CA ASP A 94 20.49 8.67 17.19
C ASP A 94 19.99 9.13 15.80
N LEU A 95 19.39 8.24 15.00
CA LEU A 95 18.93 8.56 13.65
C LEU A 95 17.47 9.06 13.58
N GLY A 96 16.89 9.48 14.70
CA GLY A 96 15.50 9.98 14.75
C GLY A 96 14.44 8.87 14.72
N TYR A 97 14.84 7.62 14.96
CA TYR A 97 13.91 6.51 15.16
C TYR A 97 13.13 6.66 16.48
N ARG A 98 11.85 6.33 16.42
CA ARG A 98 10.94 6.32 17.57
C ARG A 98 10.24 4.97 17.66
N VAL A 99 9.83 4.63 18.87
CA VAL A 99 8.99 3.47 19.11
C VAL A 99 7.53 3.92 19.08
N PHE A 100 6.78 3.43 18.09
CA PHE A 100 5.33 3.53 18.03
C PHE A 100 4.74 2.27 18.66
N LEU A 101 3.91 2.45 19.69
CA LEU A 101 3.16 1.36 20.29
C LEU A 101 1.84 1.19 19.56
N LEU A 102 1.51 -0.06 19.28
CA LEU A 102 0.25 -0.48 18.67
C LEU A 102 -0.59 -1.16 19.75
N GLU A 103 -1.57 -0.44 20.27
CA GLU A 103 -2.41 -0.89 21.39
C GLU A 103 -3.78 -1.34 20.87
N SER A 104 -4.17 -2.58 21.18
CA SER A 104 -5.44 -3.18 20.78
C SER A 104 -5.83 -4.27 21.76
N GLU A 105 -7.10 -4.27 22.20
CA GLU A 105 -7.68 -5.28 23.10
C GLU A 105 -6.82 -5.56 24.36
N GLY A 106 -6.26 -4.50 24.97
CA GLY A 106 -5.43 -4.60 26.18
C GLY A 106 -4.04 -5.19 25.97
N ARG A 107 -3.60 -5.37 24.72
CA ARG A 107 -2.25 -5.86 24.37
C ARG A 107 -1.49 -4.79 23.58
N SER A 108 -0.17 -4.82 23.69
CA SER A 108 0.72 -3.85 23.03
C SER A 108 1.78 -4.53 22.17
N ASP A 109 1.84 -4.08 20.92
CA ASP A 109 2.82 -4.40 19.89
C ASP A 109 3.64 -3.13 19.58
N TYR A 110 4.64 -3.18 18.70
CA TYR A 110 5.42 -1.98 18.36
C TYR A 110 5.99 -1.96 16.94
N VAL A 111 6.26 -0.74 16.48
CA VAL A 111 7.03 -0.44 15.27
C VAL A 111 8.08 0.59 15.63
N VAL A 112 9.34 0.32 15.30
CA VAL A 112 10.44 1.30 15.39
C VAL A 112 10.54 1.99 14.04
N SER A 113 10.21 3.28 13.98
CA SER A 113 10.17 4.03 12.73
C SER A 113 10.48 5.52 12.92
N MET A 114 10.90 6.23 11.88
CA MET A 114 11.14 7.68 11.96
C MET A 114 9.87 8.51 11.70
N ALA A 115 8.94 8.00 10.90
CA ALA A 115 7.72 8.71 10.55
C ALA A 115 6.52 7.76 10.53
N PHE A 116 5.35 8.34 10.79
CA PHE A 116 4.07 7.66 10.78
C PHE A 116 3.06 8.54 10.05
N GLY A 117 2.28 7.95 9.17
CA GLY A 117 1.17 8.65 8.52
C GLY A 117 -0.03 7.75 8.33
N TRP A 118 -1.17 8.38 8.11
CA TRP A 118 -2.39 7.70 7.74
C TRP A 118 -3.11 8.43 6.61
N HIS A 119 -3.94 7.68 5.90
CA HIS A 119 -4.86 8.21 4.91
C HIS A 119 -6.16 7.40 4.94
N GLU A 120 -7.28 8.10 5.10
CA GLU A 120 -8.62 7.53 5.02
C GLU A 120 -9.39 8.15 3.84
N ASP A 121 -9.75 7.31 2.88
CA ASP A 121 -10.61 7.66 1.74
C ASP A 121 -11.11 6.40 1.01
N VAL A 122 -11.86 6.54 -0.07
CA VAL A 122 -12.22 5.44 -0.97
C VAL A 122 -11.01 5.07 -1.83
N LEU A 123 -10.47 3.87 -1.61
CA LEU A 123 -9.34 3.35 -2.39
C LEU A 123 -9.85 2.68 -3.66
N SER A 124 -9.40 3.18 -4.81
CA SER A 124 -9.64 2.59 -6.13
C SER A 124 -9.20 1.12 -6.17
N ARG A 125 -9.95 0.27 -6.88
CA ARG A 125 -9.63 -1.16 -7.02
C ARG A 125 -8.26 -1.38 -7.67
N VAL A 126 -7.87 -0.52 -8.61
CA VAL A 126 -6.59 -0.62 -9.32
C VAL A 126 -5.43 0.02 -8.56
N GLN A 127 -5.71 0.71 -7.45
CA GLN A 127 -4.72 1.38 -6.64
C GLN A 127 -4.33 0.53 -5.43
N GLY A 128 -3.06 0.11 -5.37
CA GLY A 128 -2.58 -0.73 -4.27
C GLY A 128 -2.55 -0.05 -2.90
N SER A 129 -2.30 1.27 -2.83
CA SER A 129 -2.27 2.06 -1.58
C SER A 129 -2.36 3.56 -1.85
N PHE A 130 -2.80 4.34 -0.85
CA PHE A 130 -2.66 5.81 -0.85
C PHE A 130 -1.19 6.28 -0.81
N PHE A 131 -0.28 5.46 -0.29
CA PHE A 131 1.13 5.79 -0.14
C PHE A 131 2.03 5.27 -1.27
N HIS A 132 1.46 4.55 -2.23
CA HIS A 132 2.18 4.11 -3.43
C HIS A 132 1.30 4.31 -4.65
N THR A 133 1.45 5.47 -5.27
CA THR A 133 0.73 5.85 -6.49
C THR A 133 1.73 6.04 -7.62
N ALA A 134 1.25 6.07 -8.86
CA ALA A 134 2.09 6.35 -10.01
C ALA A 134 2.84 7.69 -9.82
N ASP A 135 4.14 7.65 -10.07
CA ASP A 135 5.07 8.78 -9.99
C ASP A 135 5.25 9.36 -11.40
N ALA A 136 5.18 10.68 -11.53
CA ALA A 136 5.41 11.37 -12.80
C ALA A 136 6.85 11.17 -13.31
N TYR A 137 7.82 11.00 -12.39
CA TYR A 137 9.24 10.83 -12.71
C TYR A 137 9.64 9.36 -12.92
N LEU A 138 8.83 8.43 -12.41
CA LEU A 138 8.96 6.99 -12.63
C LEU A 138 7.59 6.45 -13.01
N PRO A 139 7.16 6.68 -14.27
CA PRO A 139 5.83 6.33 -14.73
C PRO A 139 5.76 4.81 -14.92
N ARG A 140 5.65 4.10 -13.80
CA ARG A 140 5.29 2.70 -13.74
C ARG A 140 4.06 2.61 -12.88
N TRP A 141 3.07 1.88 -13.36
CA TRP A 141 1.90 1.57 -12.58
C TRP A 141 2.32 0.71 -11.38
N PRO A 142 2.05 1.14 -10.14
CA PRO A 142 2.41 0.35 -8.98
C PRO A 142 1.56 -0.92 -8.94
N THR A 143 2.20 -2.08 -9.05
CA THR A 143 1.53 -3.39 -9.00
C THR A 143 1.44 -3.98 -7.58
N ALA A 144 2.04 -3.31 -6.60
CA ALA A 144 2.01 -3.69 -5.19
C ALA A 144 1.57 -2.52 -4.31
N PRO A 145 1.15 -2.74 -3.05
CA PRO A 145 0.79 -1.65 -2.14
C PRO A 145 1.96 -0.75 -1.71
N LEU A 146 3.21 -1.24 -1.80
CA LEU A 146 4.42 -0.50 -1.44
C LEU A 146 5.53 -0.78 -2.47
N SER A 147 6.45 0.17 -2.64
CA SER A 147 7.65 0.01 -3.47
C SER A 147 8.63 -0.99 -2.86
N GLY A 148 9.34 -1.76 -3.70
CA GLY A 148 10.44 -2.64 -3.28
C GLY A 148 10.09 -4.12 -3.23
N VAL A 149 10.90 -4.90 -2.51
CA VAL A 149 10.67 -6.34 -2.33
C VAL A 149 9.68 -6.49 -1.18
N ASN A 150 8.44 -6.85 -1.51
CA ASN A 150 7.40 -7.24 -0.58
C ASN A 150 7.45 -8.78 -0.37
N PRO A 151 7.26 -9.29 0.85
CA PRO A 151 7.15 -10.73 1.16
C PRO A 151 5.99 -11.45 0.47
N GLY A 152 5.13 -10.74 -0.28
CA GLY A 152 4.10 -11.34 -1.13
C GLY A 152 2.75 -11.50 -0.44
N PHE A 153 2.45 -10.68 0.57
CA PHE A 153 1.16 -10.69 1.28
C PHE A 153 0.01 -10.03 0.48
N ASN A 154 -0.09 -10.29 -0.82
CA ASN A 154 -1.17 -9.75 -1.63
C ASN A 154 -2.43 -10.59 -1.36
N ALA A 155 -3.46 -10.00 -0.76
CA ALA A 155 -4.77 -10.64 -0.64
C ALA A 155 -5.45 -10.65 -2.00
N ALA A 156 -5.80 -11.83 -2.51
CA ALA A 156 -6.69 -11.95 -3.66
C ALA A 156 -8.08 -11.40 -3.28
N SER A 157 -8.76 -10.72 -4.21
CA SER A 157 -10.14 -10.33 -3.96
C SER A 157 -11.02 -11.57 -3.78
N VAL A 158 -12.14 -11.43 -3.07
CA VAL A 158 -13.10 -12.55 -2.89
C VAL A 158 -13.60 -13.04 -4.24
N GLU A 159 -13.75 -12.12 -5.20
CA GLU A 159 -14.12 -12.41 -6.59
C GLU A 159 -13.04 -13.22 -7.31
N ASP A 160 -11.75 -12.86 -7.17
CA ASP A 160 -10.64 -13.64 -7.75
C ASP A 160 -10.55 -15.04 -7.13
N LEU A 161 -10.81 -15.14 -5.82
CA LEU A 161 -10.86 -16.40 -5.09
C LEU A 161 -12.04 -17.27 -5.54
N ILE A 162 -13.23 -16.70 -5.69
CA ILE A 162 -14.43 -17.38 -6.22
C ILE A 162 -14.18 -17.83 -7.67
N ALA A 163 -13.63 -16.98 -8.52
CA ALA A 163 -13.30 -17.31 -9.90
C ALA A 163 -12.28 -18.46 -9.99
N SER A 164 -11.32 -18.52 -9.07
CA SER A 164 -10.35 -19.62 -9.00
C SER A 164 -10.94 -20.95 -8.51
N LEU A 165 -12.09 -20.92 -7.84
CA LEU A 165 -12.75 -22.09 -7.26
C LEU A 165 -13.84 -22.70 -8.17
N HIS A 166 -14.21 -22.03 -9.27
CA HIS A 166 -15.21 -22.57 -10.22
C HIS A 166 -14.58 -23.58 -11.19
N PRO A 167 -14.95 -24.88 -11.11
CA PRO A 167 -14.40 -25.93 -11.97
C PRO A 167 -14.84 -25.85 -13.44
N ASP A 168 -15.85 -25.02 -13.75
CA ASP A 168 -16.37 -24.85 -15.12
C ASP A 168 -15.36 -24.14 -16.05
N HIS A 169 -14.29 -23.56 -15.53
CA HIS A 169 -13.16 -23.06 -16.34
C HIS A 169 -12.22 -24.14 -16.87
N HIS A 170 -12.38 -25.41 -16.46
CA HIS A 170 -11.57 -26.53 -16.94
C HIS A 170 -12.29 -27.44 -17.96
N GLN A 171 -13.56 -27.20 -18.28
CA GLN A 171 -14.32 -28.04 -19.21
C GLN A 171 -15.03 -27.23 -20.30
N GLN A 172 -14.24 -26.59 -21.17
CA GLN A 172 -14.58 -26.38 -22.59
C GLN A 172 -13.33 -25.83 -23.31
N GLN A 173 -12.35 -26.71 -23.55
CA GLN A 173 -11.29 -26.43 -24.53
C GLN A 173 -11.86 -26.50 -25.95
N ALA A 174 -12.78 -25.59 -26.27
CA ALA A 174 -12.92 -25.11 -27.63
C ALA A 174 -11.58 -24.44 -27.96
N ARG A 175 -10.89 -24.99 -28.97
CA ARG A 175 -9.64 -24.52 -29.59
C ARG A 175 -9.21 -23.12 -29.09
N ARG A 176 -8.37 -23.09 -28.05
CA ARG A 176 -7.85 -21.88 -27.40
C ARG A 176 -7.56 -20.82 -28.46
N ASP A 177 -8.27 -19.69 -28.42
CA ASP A 177 -7.77 -18.49 -29.07
C ASP A 177 -6.35 -18.30 -28.56
N ARG A 178 -5.38 -18.39 -29.49
CA ARG A 178 -3.94 -18.41 -29.19
C ARG A 178 -3.46 -17.09 -28.59
N PHE A 179 -4.36 -16.13 -28.38
CA PHE A 179 -4.09 -14.80 -27.90
C PHE A 179 -5.23 -14.31 -26.98
N ARG A 180 -4.89 -13.50 -25.97
CA ARG A 180 -5.82 -12.72 -25.15
C ARG A 180 -5.52 -11.25 -25.33
N ASP A 181 -6.55 -10.41 -25.44
CA ASP A 181 -6.37 -8.97 -25.43
C ASP A 181 -6.02 -8.49 -24.02
N VAL A 182 -4.98 -7.67 -23.93
CA VAL A 182 -4.65 -6.85 -22.76
C VAL A 182 -4.71 -5.38 -23.12
N PHE A 183 -4.99 -4.57 -22.11
CA PHE A 183 -5.09 -3.13 -22.23
C PHE A 183 -3.84 -2.52 -21.62
N VAL A 184 -2.97 -1.97 -22.46
CA VAL A 184 -1.71 -1.35 -22.04
C VAL A 184 -1.92 0.14 -21.89
N LEU A 185 -1.68 0.66 -20.69
CA LEU A 185 -1.65 2.08 -20.43
C LEU A 185 -0.31 2.64 -20.92
N MET A 186 -0.39 3.59 -21.85
CA MET A 186 0.75 4.26 -22.48
C MET A 186 0.83 5.71 -21.97
N THR A 187 2.04 6.25 -21.88
CA THR A 187 2.26 7.67 -21.58
C THR A 187 3.48 8.18 -22.36
N ASP A 188 3.49 9.47 -22.63
CA ASP A 188 4.71 10.17 -23.05
C ASP A 188 5.54 10.51 -21.81
N VAL A 189 6.74 9.94 -21.74
CA VAL A 189 7.72 10.15 -20.66
C VAL A 189 8.89 11.03 -21.12
N GLY A 190 8.81 11.54 -22.36
CA GLY A 190 9.84 12.34 -22.96
C GLY A 190 9.99 13.72 -22.31
N LEU A 191 11.23 14.23 -22.33
CA LEU A 191 11.48 15.65 -22.11
C LEU A 191 10.93 16.43 -23.32
N ALA A 192 10.60 17.72 -23.13
CA ALA A 192 9.92 18.59 -24.11
C ALA A 192 10.51 18.63 -25.55
N HIS A 193 11.69 18.06 -25.79
CA HIS A 193 12.37 18.03 -27.08
C HIS A 193 12.62 16.61 -27.64
N ARG A 194 12.17 15.55 -26.95
CA ARG A 194 12.26 14.16 -27.42
C ARG A 194 11.15 13.31 -26.76
N PRO A 195 9.98 13.17 -27.39
CA PRO A 195 8.91 12.31 -26.86
C PRO A 195 9.41 10.87 -26.79
N GLU A 196 9.16 10.22 -25.66
CA GLU A 196 9.48 8.83 -25.41
C GLU A 196 8.19 8.14 -24.98
N ILE A 197 7.65 7.28 -25.84
CA ILE A 197 6.42 6.57 -25.57
C ILE A 197 6.76 5.31 -24.79
N SER A 198 6.15 5.14 -23.61
CA SER A 198 6.37 3.97 -22.78
C SER A 198 5.05 3.35 -22.34
N GLY A 199 5.00 2.01 -22.34
CA GLY A 199 3.93 1.24 -21.71
C GLY A 199 4.22 1.09 -20.23
N ILE A 200 3.29 1.54 -19.39
CA ILE A 200 3.53 1.75 -17.96
C ILE A 200 2.67 0.88 -17.06
N GLY A 201 1.62 0.27 -17.60
CA GLY A 201 0.77 -0.70 -16.91
C GLY A 201 0.06 -1.59 -17.91
N VAL A 202 -0.18 -2.85 -17.52
CA VAL A 202 -0.92 -3.83 -18.33
C VAL A 202 -2.11 -4.31 -17.51
N PHE A 203 -3.30 -4.21 -18.09
CA PHE A 203 -4.56 -4.54 -17.43
C PHE A 203 -5.30 -5.62 -18.22
N LEU A 204 -5.99 -6.49 -17.48
CA LEU A 204 -6.78 -7.58 -18.07
C LEU A 204 -8.17 -7.12 -18.53
N THR A 205 -8.63 -5.95 -18.05
CA THR A 205 -9.92 -5.37 -18.44
C THR A 205 -9.74 -3.92 -18.89
N ARG A 206 -10.60 -3.48 -19.82
CA ARG A 206 -10.61 -2.08 -20.27
C ARG A 206 -11.03 -1.13 -19.16
N ALA A 207 -11.94 -1.56 -18.27
CA ALA A 207 -12.40 -0.75 -17.15
C ALA A 207 -11.25 -0.41 -16.19
N ASP A 208 -10.44 -1.41 -15.81
CA ASP A 208 -9.27 -1.19 -14.96
C ASP A 208 -8.25 -0.26 -15.62
N ALA A 209 -8.05 -0.38 -16.94
CA ALA A 209 -7.16 0.49 -17.69
C ALA A 209 -7.64 1.96 -17.73
N GLU A 210 -8.95 2.20 -17.91
CA GLU A 210 -9.53 3.54 -17.90
C GLU A 210 -9.50 4.17 -16.50
N GLU A 211 -9.73 3.38 -15.45
CA GLU A 211 -9.60 3.84 -14.07
C GLU A 211 -8.14 4.22 -13.76
N ALA A 212 -7.18 3.37 -14.15
CA ALA A 212 -5.76 3.65 -14.00
C ALA A 212 -5.32 4.90 -14.77
N LYS A 213 -5.83 5.08 -15.99
CA LYS A 213 -5.62 6.28 -16.79
C LYS A 213 -6.16 7.52 -16.09
N ALA A 214 -7.38 7.47 -15.52
CA ALA A 214 -7.97 8.60 -14.81
C ALA A 214 -7.14 9.03 -13.59
N LEU A 215 -6.56 8.06 -12.87
CA LEU A 215 -5.67 8.32 -11.73
C LEU A 215 -4.32 8.91 -12.14
N LEU A 216 -3.84 8.58 -13.34
CA LEU A 216 -2.55 9.05 -13.84
C LEU A 216 -2.64 10.38 -14.59
N ALA A 217 -3.73 10.63 -15.32
CA ALA A 217 -3.89 11.79 -16.19
C ALA A 217 -3.52 13.15 -15.55
N PRO A 218 -3.78 13.41 -14.24
CA PRO A 218 -3.35 14.65 -13.60
C PRO A 218 -1.84 14.82 -13.42
N LYS A 219 -1.04 13.76 -13.62
CA LYS A 219 0.39 13.68 -13.28
C LYS A 219 1.32 13.62 -14.50
N VAL A 220 0.78 13.41 -15.69
CA VAL A 220 1.56 13.22 -16.93
C VAL A 220 1.01 14.11 -18.06
N ALA A 221 1.86 14.43 -19.03
CA ALA A 221 1.48 15.32 -20.14
C ALA A 221 0.44 14.67 -21.08
N SER A 222 0.54 13.37 -21.33
CA SER A 222 -0.42 12.61 -22.12
C SER A 222 -0.45 11.14 -21.70
N CYS A 223 -1.64 10.52 -21.71
CA CYS A 223 -1.80 9.09 -21.49
C CYS A 223 -3.00 8.52 -22.27
N TRP A 224 -2.85 7.32 -22.81
CA TRP A 224 -3.88 6.63 -23.59
C TRP A 224 -3.79 5.10 -23.39
N ILE A 225 -4.77 4.37 -23.90
CA ILE A 225 -4.83 2.91 -23.77
C ILE A 225 -4.69 2.29 -25.15
N GLU A 226 -3.74 1.37 -25.28
CA GLU A 226 -3.59 0.50 -26.43
C GLU A 226 -4.12 -0.90 -26.11
N THR A 227 -4.77 -1.54 -27.08
CA THR A 227 -5.21 -2.94 -26.95
C THR A 227 -4.20 -3.81 -27.70
N LEU A 228 -3.55 -4.73 -26.97
CA LEU A 228 -2.54 -5.62 -27.53
C LEU A 228 -2.96 -7.09 -27.36
N PRO A 229 -2.89 -7.91 -28.42
CA PRO A 229 -3.06 -9.35 -28.28
C PRO A 229 -1.76 -9.98 -27.74
N ILE A 230 -1.85 -10.72 -26.64
CA ILE A 230 -0.72 -11.49 -26.07
C ILE A 230 -0.95 -12.99 -26.21
N ALA A 231 0.08 -13.73 -26.61
CA ALA A 231 0.00 -15.18 -26.72
C ALA A 231 -0.10 -15.82 -25.32
N ILE A 232 -0.95 -16.86 -25.19
CA ILE A 232 -1.14 -17.63 -23.95
C ILE A 232 -0.37 -18.96 -24.04
#